data_AF-A0A955XBS7-F1
#
_entry.id   AF-A0A955XBS7-F1
#
_cell.length_a   1.000
_cell.length_b   1.000
_cell.length_c   1.000
_cell.angle_alpha   90.00
_cell.angle_beta   90.00
_cell.angle_gamma   90.00
#
_symmetry.space_group_name_H-M   'P 1'
#
loop_
_entity.id
_entity.type
_entity.pdbx_description
1 polymer ?
#
loop_
_entity_poly.entity_id
_entity_poly.type
_entity_poly.pdbx_seq_one_letter_code
_entity_poly.pdbx_strand_id
1 'polypeptide(L)'
;MNMLRVALTLGSIAVIGAWLLGGETPEPAEQVAPPPPRPRPWTPSAAPTAAAPAPKAAPVLAAAVFEDEREVALGRPVYHPRDPDEWQGMRVDLSLTPLCEDSEHCGLARACLDGRCVACTTDSDCGGEEPCVLEHCVQATRLGCRSRRDCPSGERCVLTGYGTGVRGNEGMASTCLAPRGGRAETE
;
A
#
# COMPACT_ATOMS: atom_id res chain seq x y z
N MET A 1 -4.16 -56.90 -4.65
CA MET A 1 -5.48 -57.39 -5.07
C MET A 1 -6.47 -57.14 -3.95
N ASN A 2 -7.27 -56.08 -4.04
CA ASN A 2 -8.59 -56.04 -3.41
C ASN A 2 -9.43 -54.95 -4.09
N MET A 3 -10.66 -55.35 -4.40
CA MET A 3 -11.55 -54.75 -5.38
C MET A 3 -12.28 -53.51 -4.88
N LEU A 4 -12.24 -52.45 -5.70
CA LEU A 4 -13.38 -51.75 -6.29
C LEU A 4 -14.73 -51.81 -5.54
N ARG A 5 -15.20 -50.66 -5.04
CA ARG A 5 -16.63 -50.34 -4.93
C ARG A 5 -16.90 -48.91 -5.40
N VAL A 6 -17.35 -48.83 -6.65
CA VAL A 6 -17.97 -47.66 -7.26
C VAL A 6 -19.42 -47.59 -6.76
N ALA A 7 -19.81 -46.47 -6.15
CA ALA A 7 -21.21 -46.19 -5.83
C ALA A 7 -21.66 -45.00 -6.68
N LEU A 8 -22.27 -45.33 -7.83
CA LEU A 8 -23.12 -44.41 -8.60
C LEU A 8 -24.43 -44.24 -7.86
N THR A 9 -24.79 -43.01 -7.47
CA THR A 9 -26.17 -42.65 -7.15
C THR A 9 -26.70 -41.69 -8.20
N LEU A 10 -27.45 -42.27 -9.12
CA LEU A 10 -28.43 -41.63 -10.00
C LEU A 10 -29.70 -41.31 -9.19
N GLY A 11 -30.33 -40.18 -9.47
CA GLY A 11 -31.68 -39.81 -9.02
C GLY A 11 -31.70 -38.40 -8.42
N SER A 12 -32.55 -37.46 -8.81
CA SER A 12 -33.78 -37.55 -9.60
C SER A 12 -34.12 -36.18 -10.19
N ILE A 13 -34.67 -36.22 -11.40
CA ILE A 13 -35.33 -35.12 -12.09
C ILE A 13 -36.74 -34.95 -11.48
N ALA A 14 -37.10 -33.73 -11.08
CA ALA A 14 -38.49 -33.30 -10.85
C ALA A 14 -38.61 -31.90 -11.47
N VAL A 15 -39.13 -31.78 -12.71
CA VAL A 15 -40.55 -31.55 -13.06
C VAL A 15 -41.10 -30.21 -12.54
N ILE A 16 -41.04 -29.23 -13.44
CA ILE A 16 -42.13 -28.34 -13.90
C ILE A 16 -43.03 -27.74 -12.81
N GLY A 17 -42.81 -26.44 -12.55
CA GLY A 17 -43.79 -25.53 -11.99
C GLY A 17 -43.88 -24.28 -12.85
N ALA A 18 -44.78 -24.29 -13.83
CA ALA A 18 -45.15 -23.13 -14.63
C ALA A 18 -45.98 -22.15 -13.77
N TRP A 19 -45.40 -21.00 -13.45
CA TRP A 19 -46.13 -19.83 -12.97
C TRP A 19 -46.11 -18.76 -14.07
N LEU A 20 -47.09 -18.87 -14.98
CA LEU A 20 -47.49 -17.80 -15.88
C LEU A 20 -48.68 -17.09 -15.25
N LEU A 21 -48.42 -16.12 -14.37
CA LEU A 21 -49.36 -15.06 -14.06
C LEU A 21 -48.56 -13.76 -13.96
N GLY A 22 -48.71 -12.94 -15.01
CA GLY A 22 -48.21 -11.58 -15.05
C GLY A 22 -48.86 -10.75 -13.95
N GLY A 23 -48.04 -10.37 -12.98
CA GLY A 23 -48.26 -9.20 -12.14
C GLY A 23 -47.06 -8.31 -12.33
N GLU A 24 -47.18 -7.29 -13.18
CA GLU A 24 -46.26 -6.15 -13.19
C GLU A 24 -46.40 -5.46 -11.82
N THR A 25 -45.52 -5.83 -10.88
CA THR A 25 -45.28 -4.99 -9.71
C THR A 25 -44.63 -3.70 -10.22
N PRO A 26 -45.23 -2.52 -10.01
CA PRO A 26 -44.55 -1.27 -10.31
C PRO A 26 -43.27 -1.21 -9.47
N GLU A 27 -42.14 -1.15 -10.16
CA GLU A 27 -40.83 -0.91 -9.56
C GLU A 27 -40.94 0.36 -8.70
N PRO A 28 -40.58 0.32 -7.40
CA PRO A 28 -40.50 1.54 -6.61
C PRO A 28 -39.48 2.44 -7.29
N ALA A 29 -39.93 3.59 -7.78
CA ALA A 29 -39.10 4.58 -8.44
C ALA A 29 -37.83 4.78 -7.61
N GLU A 30 -36.69 4.32 -8.17
CA GLU A 30 -35.39 4.48 -7.57
C GLU A 30 -35.18 5.98 -7.35
N GLN A 31 -35.24 6.38 -6.08
CA GLN A 31 -34.94 7.73 -5.68
C GLN A 31 -33.44 7.92 -5.91
N VAL A 32 -33.12 8.45 -7.09
CA VAL A 32 -31.78 8.92 -7.42
C VAL A 32 -31.37 9.88 -6.32
N ALA A 33 -30.47 9.43 -5.44
CA ALA A 33 -29.93 10.26 -4.39
C ALA A 33 -29.33 11.53 -5.04
N PRO A 34 -29.57 12.72 -4.47
CA PRO A 34 -28.94 13.92 -4.99
C PRO A 34 -27.42 13.73 -4.98
N PRO A 35 -26.70 14.21 -6.01
CA PRO A 35 -25.25 14.12 -6.04
C PRO A 35 -24.67 14.77 -4.78
N PRO A 36 -23.58 14.21 -4.20
CA PRO A 36 -22.95 14.80 -3.04
C PRO A 36 -22.60 16.26 -3.34
N PRO A 37 -22.75 17.17 -2.35
CA PRO A 37 -22.38 18.56 -2.53
C PRO A 37 -20.91 18.62 -2.97
N ARG A 38 -20.63 19.42 -4.00
CA ARG A 38 -19.25 19.61 -4.46
C ARG A 38 -18.40 20.06 -3.27
N PRO A 39 -17.19 19.49 -3.07
CA PRO A 39 -16.28 19.96 -2.04
C PRO A 39 -16.07 21.46 -2.23
N ARG A 40 -16.31 22.24 -1.17
CA ARG A 40 -16.07 23.68 -1.21
C ARG A 40 -14.60 23.89 -1.56
N PRO A 41 -14.28 24.81 -2.49
CA PRO A 41 -12.90 25.20 -2.70
C PRO A 41 -12.30 25.60 -1.36
N TRP A 42 -11.22 24.93 -0.97
CA TRP A 42 -10.46 25.29 0.20
C TRP A 42 -9.96 26.71 0.01
N THR A 43 -10.56 27.64 0.75
CA THR A 43 -10.04 28.98 0.91
C THR A 43 -9.11 28.91 2.12
N PRO A 44 -7.79 29.13 1.95
CA PRO A 44 -6.93 29.32 3.11
C PRO A 44 -7.51 30.49 3.90
N SER A 45 -8.01 30.19 5.09
CA SER A 45 -8.41 31.23 6.03
C SER A 45 -7.14 31.97 6.41
N ALA A 46 -7.00 33.19 5.92
CA ALA A 46 -5.93 34.09 6.33
C ALA A 46 -6.12 34.35 7.82
N ALA A 47 -5.40 33.60 8.65
CA ALA A 47 -5.27 33.91 10.06
C ALA A 47 -4.73 35.35 10.18
N PRO A 48 -5.26 36.19 11.08
CA PRO A 48 -4.65 37.47 11.37
C PRO A 48 -3.25 37.21 11.91
N THR A 49 -2.23 37.70 11.19
CA THR A 49 -0.84 37.75 11.63
C THR A 49 -0.76 38.64 12.86
N ALA A 50 -0.98 38.08 14.04
CA ALA A 50 -0.53 38.68 15.29
C ALA A 50 0.99 38.61 15.28
N ALA A 51 1.64 39.77 15.21
CA ALA A 51 3.08 39.90 15.34
C ALA A 51 3.52 39.28 16.68
N ALA A 52 4.16 38.12 16.61
CA ALA A 52 4.78 37.50 17.76
C ALA A 52 5.90 38.42 18.29
N PRO A 53 6.02 38.65 19.61
CA PRO A 53 7.15 39.37 20.16
C PRO A 53 8.45 38.62 19.85
N ALA A 54 9.46 39.36 19.40
CA ALA A 54 10.76 38.82 19.03
C ALA A 54 11.32 37.92 20.15
N PRO A 55 11.75 36.69 19.84
CA PRO A 55 12.36 35.83 20.85
C PRO A 55 13.67 36.48 21.31
N LYS A 56 13.78 36.68 22.63
CA LYS A 56 15.04 37.03 23.29
C LYS A 56 16.08 35.98 22.89
N ALA A 57 17.20 36.43 22.33
CA ALA A 57 18.29 35.56 21.90
C ALA A 57 18.70 34.64 23.06
N ALA A 58 18.40 33.35 22.91
CA ALA A 58 18.99 32.32 23.74
C ALA A 58 20.50 32.29 23.47
N PRO A 59 21.33 32.01 24.49
CA PRO A 59 22.76 31.79 24.25
C PRO A 59 22.91 30.67 23.23
N VAL A 60 23.66 30.95 22.17
CA VAL A 60 24.03 29.97 21.15
C VAL A 60 24.96 28.97 21.84
N LEU A 61 24.36 27.94 22.45
CA LEU A 61 25.08 26.72 22.76
C LEU A 61 25.61 26.23 21.41
N ALA A 62 26.95 26.20 21.30
CA ALA A 62 27.64 25.66 20.14
C ALA A 62 26.96 24.34 19.76
N ALA A 63 26.49 24.26 18.51
CA ALA A 63 26.03 23.02 17.93
C ALA A 63 27.22 22.07 17.98
N ALA A 64 27.29 21.26 19.03
CA ALA A 64 28.10 20.08 19.03
C ALA A 64 27.64 19.29 17.81
N VAL A 65 28.58 19.07 16.91
CA VAL A 65 28.47 18.15 15.79
C VAL A 65 28.19 16.78 16.41
N PHE A 66 26.92 16.43 16.55
CA PHE A 66 26.47 15.07 16.81
C PHE A 66 26.45 14.32 15.47
N GLU A 67 27.55 14.37 14.73
CA GLU A 67 27.79 13.39 13.68
C GLU A 67 28.32 12.14 14.38
N ASP A 68 27.60 11.03 14.14
CA ASP A 68 28.24 9.72 13.98
C ASP A 68 28.67 8.93 15.24
N GLU A 69 27.81 8.82 16.25
CA GLU A 69 27.87 7.67 17.19
C GLU A 69 26.70 6.70 17.01
N ARG A 70 25.60 7.12 16.36
CA ARG A 70 24.45 6.26 16.09
C ARG A 70 24.63 5.37 14.85
N GLU A 71 25.46 5.77 13.90
CA GLU A 71 25.77 4.97 12.69
C GLU A 71 26.66 3.76 13.02
N VAL A 72 27.44 3.85 14.11
CA VAL A 72 28.44 2.86 14.51
C VAL A 72 27.81 1.57 15.05
N ALA A 73 26.57 1.59 15.56
CA ALA A 73 25.97 0.41 16.20
C ALA A 73 25.22 -0.55 15.26
N LEU A 74 24.73 -0.07 14.10
CA LEU A 74 23.90 -0.87 13.18
C LEU A 74 24.50 -1.05 11.78
N GLY A 75 25.60 -0.36 11.49
CA GLY A 75 26.22 -0.38 10.17
C GLY A 75 25.39 0.37 9.13
N ARG A 76 25.90 0.44 7.89
CA ARG A 76 25.20 1.07 6.77
C ARG A 76 23.98 0.21 6.40
N PRO A 77 22.80 0.82 6.14
CA PRO A 77 21.61 0.07 5.77
C PRO A 77 21.88 -0.70 4.47
N VAL A 78 21.45 -1.96 4.45
CA VAL A 78 21.54 -2.84 3.28
C VAL A 78 20.14 -3.00 2.75
N TYR A 79 19.85 -2.40 1.61
CA TYR A 79 18.50 -2.45 1.05
C TYR A 79 18.32 -3.62 0.10
N HIS A 80 17.09 -4.12 0.00
CA HIS A 80 16.71 -5.06 -1.05
C HIS A 80 17.05 -4.46 -2.44
N PRO A 81 17.62 -5.26 -3.36
CA PRO A 81 17.85 -4.82 -4.73
C PRO A 81 16.54 -4.35 -5.37
N ARG A 82 16.59 -3.27 -6.14
CA ARG A 82 15.46 -2.75 -6.91
C ARG A 82 15.97 -2.36 -8.29
N ASP A 83 15.10 -2.46 -9.27
CA ASP A 83 15.37 -1.91 -10.60
C ASP A 83 15.70 -0.39 -10.46
N PRO A 84 16.84 0.08 -11.00
CA PRO A 84 17.22 1.50 -10.93
C PRO A 84 16.17 2.43 -11.54
N ASP A 85 15.31 1.91 -12.42
CA ASP A 85 14.21 2.67 -13.01
C ASP A 85 12.96 2.78 -12.11
N GLU A 86 12.94 2.17 -10.92
CA GLU A 86 11.80 2.20 -9.97
C GLU A 86 12.06 3.03 -8.71
N TRP A 87 12.94 4.03 -8.79
CA TRP A 87 13.56 4.68 -7.63
C TRP A 87 12.65 5.47 -6.66
N GLN A 88 11.35 5.60 -6.94
CA GLN A 88 10.43 6.42 -6.14
C GLN A 88 9.66 5.56 -5.14
N GLY A 89 10.19 5.39 -3.93
CA GLY A 89 9.43 4.75 -2.86
C GLY A 89 10.27 4.34 -1.65
N MET A 90 9.58 3.85 -0.62
CA MET A 90 10.22 3.22 0.52
C MET A 90 11.04 2.01 0.05
N ARG A 91 12.28 1.88 0.53
CA ARG A 91 13.14 0.72 0.29
C ARG A 91 13.06 -0.21 1.49
N VAL A 92 13.01 -1.51 1.23
CA VAL A 92 13.06 -2.51 2.30
C VAL A 92 14.49 -2.63 2.80
N ASP A 93 14.70 -2.27 4.06
CA ASP A 93 15.98 -2.41 4.75
C ASP A 93 16.15 -3.85 5.28
N LEU A 94 17.19 -4.51 4.80
CA LEU A 94 17.61 -5.87 5.15
C LEU A 94 18.70 -5.90 6.22
N SER A 95 19.22 -4.74 6.67
CA SER A 95 20.10 -4.70 7.85
C SER A 95 19.38 -5.17 9.12
N LEU A 96 18.05 -5.02 9.15
CA LEU A 96 17.15 -5.52 10.17
C LEU A 96 16.07 -6.40 9.52
N THR A 97 16.24 -7.71 9.68
CA THR A 97 15.22 -8.73 9.35
C THR A 97 14.69 -9.38 10.63
N PRO A 98 13.67 -8.79 11.29
CA PRO A 98 13.00 -9.42 12.42
C PRO A 98 12.49 -10.82 12.07
N LEU A 99 12.36 -11.67 13.08
CA LEU A 99 11.68 -12.95 12.94
C LEU A 99 10.17 -12.73 12.86
N CYS A 100 9.47 -13.65 12.19
CA CYS A 100 8.02 -13.63 12.06
C CYS A 100 7.45 -15.04 11.94
N GLU A 101 6.17 -15.17 12.29
CA GLU A 101 5.36 -16.34 12.01
C GLU A 101 4.42 -16.09 10.81
N ASP A 102 4.00 -14.83 10.66
CA ASP A 102 3.16 -14.33 9.58
C ASP A 102 3.55 -12.91 9.18
N SER A 103 2.99 -12.41 8.08
CA SER A 103 3.28 -11.09 7.55
C SER A 103 2.69 -9.94 8.37
N GLU A 104 1.70 -10.20 9.25
CA GLU A 104 1.01 -9.18 10.05
C GLU A 104 1.94 -8.41 10.98
N HIS A 105 3.00 -9.06 11.42
CA HIS A 105 3.95 -8.52 12.40
C HIS A 105 5.22 -7.96 11.78
N CYS A 106 5.34 -7.97 10.46
CA CYS A 106 6.57 -7.58 9.81
C CYS A 106 6.77 -6.07 9.65
N GLY A 107 5.71 -5.29 9.85
CA GLY A 107 5.74 -3.83 9.74
C GLY A 107 6.08 -3.34 8.33
N LEU A 108 5.72 -2.08 8.05
CA LEU A 108 5.99 -1.43 6.77
C LEU A 108 5.62 -2.33 5.58
N ALA A 109 4.51 -3.06 5.67
CA ALA A 109 4.01 -3.92 4.59
C ALA A 109 5.00 -4.99 4.10
N ARG A 110 5.94 -5.46 4.92
CA ARG A 110 6.87 -6.53 4.54
C ARG A 110 6.18 -7.90 4.50
N ALA A 111 6.77 -8.84 3.75
CA ALA A 111 6.37 -10.24 3.73
C ALA A 111 7.09 -11.04 4.83
N CYS A 112 6.46 -12.11 5.31
CA CYS A 112 7.12 -13.11 6.16
C CYS A 112 7.52 -14.33 5.31
N LEU A 113 8.81 -14.42 4.97
CA LEU A 113 9.36 -15.54 4.19
C LEU A 113 10.44 -16.24 5.01
N ASP A 114 10.36 -17.57 5.09
CA ASP A 114 11.29 -18.40 5.86
C ASP A 114 11.49 -17.92 7.31
N GLY A 115 10.38 -17.47 7.93
CA GLY A 115 10.35 -16.96 9.30
C GLY A 115 11.04 -15.60 9.49
N ARG A 116 11.25 -14.84 8.41
CA ARG A 116 11.90 -13.53 8.42
C ARG A 116 11.08 -12.48 7.68
N CYS A 117 11.06 -11.29 8.25
CA CYS A 117 10.48 -10.14 7.58
C CYS A 117 11.41 -9.66 6.48
N VAL A 118 10.94 -9.68 5.24
CA VAL A 118 11.71 -9.36 4.03
C VAL A 118 10.84 -8.64 3.00
N ALA A 119 11.44 -8.24 1.89
CA ALA A 119 10.72 -7.77 0.72
C ALA A 119 9.83 -8.88 0.15
N CYS A 120 8.65 -8.52 -0.36
CA CYS A 120 7.90 -9.44 -1.22
C CYS A 120 8.52 -9.46 -2.62
N THR A 121 8.37 -10.59 -3.31
CA THR A 121 8.78 -10.79 -4.70
C THR A 121 7.59 -11.15 -5.59
N THR A 122 6.56 -11.77 -5.01
CA THR A 122 5.33 -12.20 -5.66
C THR A 122 4.14 -11.92 -4.76
N ASP A 123 2.94 -11.87 -5.34
CA ASP A 123 1.70 -11.68 -4.58
C ASP A 123 1.49 -12.79 -3.53
N SER A 124 1.94 -14.02 -3.80
CA SER A 124 1.83 -15.12 -2.84
C SER A 124 2.68 -14.94 -1.57
N ASP A 125 3.66 -14.04 -1.59
CA ASP A 125 4.45 -13.71 -0.40
C ASP A 125 3.65 -12.81 0.58
N CYS A 126 2.67 -12.10 0.04
CA CYS A 126 1.81 -11.18 0.74
C CYS A 126 0.52 -11.90 1.10
N GLY A 127 0.51 -12.53 2.29
CA GLY A 127 -0.66 -13.23 2.80
C GLY A 127 -1.95 -12.39 2.68
N GLY A 128 -3.07 -13.04 2.39
CA GLY A 128 -4.36 -12.36 2.13
C GLY A 128 -4.57 -11.99 0.66
N GLU A 129 -5.30 -10.89 0.41
CA GLU A 129 -5.57 -10.33 -0.93
C GLU A 129 -4.67 -9.12 -1.23
N GLU A 130 -3.40 -9.20 -0.85
CA GLU A 130 -2.44 -8.10 -0.96
C GLU A 130 -1.50 -8.34 -2.15
N PRO A 131 -1.54 -7.52 -3.22
CA PRO A 131 -0.53 -7.55 -4.25
C PRO A 131 0.86 -7.13 -3.72
N CYS A 132 1.90 -7.79 -4.23
CA CYS A 132 3.27 -7.35 -4.07
C CYS A 132 3.56 -6.21 -5.06
N VAL A 133 3.91 -5.05 -4.50
CA VAL A 133 4.08 -3.79 -5.23
C VAL A 133 5.31 -3.09 -4.72
N LEU A 134 6.29 -2.86 -5.60
CA LEU A 134 7.56 -2.23 -5.22
C LEU A 134 8.10 -2.86 -3.93
N GLU A 135 8.10 -4.19 -3.87
CA GLU A 135 8.59 -5.01 -2.75
C GLU A 135 7.82 -4.88 -1.43
N HIS A 136 6.61 -4.31 -1.46
CA HIS A 136 5.71 -4.16 -0.31
C HIS A 136 4.33 -4.80 -0.57
N CYS A 137 3.72 -5.34 0.47
CA CYS A 137 2.39 -5.95 0.44
C CYS A 137 1.29 -4.89 0.65
N VAL A 138 0.76 -4.40 -0.46
CA VAL A 138 -0.19 -3.28 -0.47
C VAL A 138 -1.62 -3.82 -0.54
N GLN A 139 -2.58 -3.14 0.09
CA GLN A 139 -3.98 -3.51 -0.03
C GLN A 139 -4.45 -3.37 -1.48
N ALA A 140 -5.12 -4.39 -2.04
CA ALA A 140 -5.56 -4.39 -3.43
C ALA A 140 -6.44 -3.17 -3.80
N THR A 141 -7.24 -2.66 -2.86
CA THR A 141 -8.10 -1.47 -3.04
C THR A 141 -7.32 -0.16 -3.21
N ARG A 142 -6.00 -0.18 -3.01
CA ARG A 142 -5.08 0.97 -3.08
C ARG A 142 -3.97 0.80 -4.11
N LEU A 143 -4.14 -0.18 -5.01
CA LEU A 143 -3.22 -0.48 -6.08
C LEU A 143 -3.49 0.43 -7.29
N GLY A 144 -2.57 1.34 -7.60
CA GLY A 144 -2.57 2.12 -8.86
C GLY A 144 -1.57 1.60 -9.89
N CYS A 145 -0.50 0.94 -9.45
CA CYS A 145 0.55 0.33 -10.27
C CYS A 145 1.31 -0.72 -9.46
N ARG A 146 1.94 -1.69 -10.10
CA ARG A 146 2.84 -2.67 -9.45
C ARG A 146 4.31 -2.32 -9.67
N SER A 147 4.59 -1.81 -10.86
CA SER A 147 5.93 -1.51 -11.38
C SER A 147 5.89 -0.28 -12.28
N ARG A 148 7.06 0.25 -12.66
CA ARG A 148 7.15 1.32 -13.67
C ARG A 148 6.44 0.95 -14.98
N ARG A 149 6.42 -0.33 -15.36
CA ARG A 149 5.86 -0.80 -16.63
C ARG A 149 4.34 -0.61 -16.72
N ASP A 150 3.66 -0.48 -15.59
CA ASP A 150 2.22 -0.22 -15.56
C ASP A 150 1.89 1.25 -15.78
N CYS A 151 2.90 2.12 -15.70
CA CYS A 151 2.73 3.56 -15.81
C CYS A 151 2.96 4.08 -17.24
N PRO A 152 2.32 5.20 -17.62
CA PRO A 152 2.60 5.90 -18.86
C PRO A 152 4.09 6.23 -19.04
N SER A 153 4.51 6.40 -20.29
CA SER A 153 5.90 6.76 -20.61
C SER A 153 6.33 8.04 -19.87
N GLY A 154 7.46 7.96 -19.18
CA GLY A 154 8.01 9.06 -18.39
C GLY A 154 7.48 9.14 -16.95
N GLU A 155 6.43 8.42 -16.60
CA GLU A 155 5.95 8.28 -15.23
C GLU A 155 6.66 7.12 -14.51
N ARG A 156 6.57 7.13 -13.17
CA ARG A 156 7.10 6.07 -12.32
C ARG A 156 6.01 5.59 -11.38
N CYS A 157 6.04 4.30 -11.08
CA CYS A 157 5.23 3.77 -9.99
C CYS A 157 5.85 4.23 -8.67
N VAL A 158 5.03 4.84 -7.81
CA VAL A 158 5.46 5.39 -6.54
C VAL A 158 4.67 4.76 -5.41
N LEU A 159 5.37 4.32 -4.38
CA LEU A 159 4.76 3.89 -3.13
C LEU A 159 4.68 5.09 -2.17
N THR A 160 3.48 5.38 -1.68
CA THR A 160 3.23 6.49 -0.76
C THR A 160 2.41 6.05 0.43
N GLY A 161 2.45 6.86 1.48
CA GLY A 161 1.75 6.58 2.73
C GLY A 161 2.40 5.46 3.53
N TYR A 162 1.91 5.29 4.75
CA TYR A 162 2.23 4.21 5.66
C TYR A 162 1.14 4.14 6.72
N GLY A 163 1.08 3.02 7.40
CA GLY A 163 0.15 2.77 8.49
C GLY A 163 0.76 2.97 9.86
N THR A 164 -0.10 3.19 10.87
CA THR A 164 0.30 3.13 12.29
C THR A 164 -0.04 1.78 12.92
N GLY A 165 -0.73 0.89 12.21
CA GLY A 165 -0.98 -0.47 12.68
C GLY A 165 0.27 -1.34 12.59
N VAL A 166 0.16 -2.54 13.15
CA VAL A 166 1.28 -3.51 13.23
C VAL A 166 1.79 -3.88 11.83
N ARG A 167 0.87 -4.13 10.89
CA ARG A 167 1.22 -4.39 9.49
C ARG A 167 1.82 -3.16 8.81
N GLY A 168 1.34 -1.97 9.18
CA GLY A 168 1.85 -0.68 8.70
C GLY A 168 1.49 -0.39 7.25
N ASN A 169 0.47 -1.04 6.69
CA ASN A 169 0.05 -0.88 5.30
C ASN A 169 -1.31 -0.18 5.12
N GLU A 170 -1.98 0.23 6.20
CA GLU A 170 -3.35 0.79 6.11
C GLU A 170 -3.39 2.12 5.36
N GLY A 171 -2.28 2.86 5.34
CA GLY A 171 -2.13 4.10 4.58
C GLY A 171 -1.39 3.93 3.26
N MET A 172 -0.86 2.73 2.99
CA MET A 172 0.06 2.50 1.87
C MET A 172 -0.71 2.36 0.56
N ALA A 173 -0.26 3.07 -0.47
CA ALA A 173 -0.88 3.08 -1.78
C ALA A 173 0.19 3.25 -2.88
N SER A 174 -0.07 2.67 -4.04
CA SER A 174 0.75 2.87 -5.23
C SER A 174 0.06 3.72 -6.27
N THR A 175 0.80 4.61 -6.93
CA THR A 175 0.26 5.47 -7.97
C THR A 175 1.32 5.84 -9.00
N CYS A 176 0.91 6.04 -10.25
CA CYS A 176 1.79 6.54 -11.29
C CYS A 176 1.94 8.05 -11.16
N LEU A 177 3.18 8.52 -11.05
CA LEU A 177 3.50 9.93 -10.96
C LEU A 177 4.57 10.32 -11.96
N ALA A 178 4.34 11.44 -12.64
CA ALA A 178 5.38 12.12 -13.40
C ALA A 178 6.48 12.63 -12.43
N PRO A 179 7.77 12.39 -12.70
CA PRO A 179 8.86 12.94 -11.89
C PRO A 179 8.77 14.46 -11.86
N ARG A 180 8.54 15.04 -10.67
CA ARG A 180 8.53 16.49 -10.49
C ARG A 180 9.91 16.98 -10.07
N GLY A 181 10.77 17.20 -11.05
CA GLY A 181 12.06 17.85 -10.86
C GLY A 181 13.17 16.97 -10.27
N GLY A 182 14.39 17.47 -10.42
CA GLY A 182 15.66 16.78 -10.20
C GLY A 182 16.59 17.17 -11.34
N ARG A 183 17.65 17.93 -11.06
CA ARG A 183 18.70 18.16 -12.07
C ARG A 183 19.28 16.78 -12.37
N ALA A 184 19.41 16.42 -13.65
CA ALA A 184 20.21 15.26 -14.00
C ALA A 184 21.57 15.42 -13.30
N GLU A 185 21.97 14.43 -12.51
CA GLU A 185 23.37 14.32 -12.11
C GLU A 185 24.14 14.14 -13.41
N THR A 186 24.73 15.23 -13.90
CA THR A 186 25.75 15.18 -14.94
C THR A 186 26.96 14.48 -14.34
N GLU A 187 27.26 13.28 -14.86
CA GLU A 187 28.54 12.58 -14.72
C GLU A 187 29.75 13.47 -15.05
#